data_AF-A0A9D9DGU5-F1
#
_entry.id   AF-A0A9D9DGU5-F1
#
_cell.length_a   1.000
_cell.length_b   1.000
_cell.length_c   1.000
_cell.angle_alpha   90.00
_cell.angle_beta   90.00
_cell.angle_gamma   90.00
#
_symmetry.space_group_name_H-M   'P 1'
#
loop_
_entity.id
_entity.type
_entity.pdbx_description
1 polymer ?
#
loop_
_entity_poly.entity_id
_entity_poly.type
_entity_poly.pdbx_seq_one_letter_code
_entity_poly.pdbx_strand_id
1 'polypeptide(L)'
;MNILKAIGGFFTKLWRWIKETAWVQPLLIVGAIFAVIFSIPRITQWVQSWGLGSASRYYADYQLRLEGETNNIDEFNTEADQVTKAILDWSDFDNQYDTYADYLAAMEQAEVNPIEKYGEKFFLIYVSEDCDNCETMQPALETLQNGWNGNYAPSDDRPFAMYTIFTDESSTNDDDYDLEDDQRAFVRYLDKFADNDFFSEAGGRLADEAPYKINASVGDSDYDNFTNADHSAFSVPTILLIDFSEEAFNLHSSRPGVSEVLFGVSGNDRNEKADLLLQMWNHTDEDAANPFSDAYVR
;
A
#
# COMPACT_ATOMS: atom_id res chain seq x y z
N MET A 1 -43.01 20.07 19.33
CA MET A 1 -42.27 21.30 19.71
C MET A 1 -41.82 21.33 21.19
N ASN A 2 -41.50 20.17 21.80
CA ASN A 2 -41.03 20.09 23.21
C ASN A 2 -39.61 19.50 23.37
N ILE A 3 -39.09 18.77 22.37
CA ILE A 3 -37.76 18.13 22.43
C ILE A 3 -36.62 19.14 22.21
N LEU A 4 -36.78 20.06 21.24
CA LEU A 4 -35.78 21.10 20.97
C LEU A 4 -35.60 22.10 22.13
N LYS A 5 -36.67 22.38 22.89
CA LYS A 5 -36.59 23.19 24.12
C LYS A 5 -35.89 22.45 25.27
N ALA A 6 -36.05 21.13 25.35
CA ALA A 6 -35.39 20.31 26.36
C ALA A 6 -33.87 20.23 26.13
N ILE A 7 -33.45 20.07 24.87
CA ILE A 7 -32.04 20.04 24.47
C ILE A 7 -31.38 21.42 24.72
N GLY A 8 -32.04 22.52 24.33
CA GLY A 8 -31.53 23.88 24.61
C GLY A 8 -31.42 24.21 26.11
N GLY A 9 -32.32 23.66 26.94
CA GLY A 9 -32.25 23.77 28.40
C GLY A 9 -31.06 23.03 29.04
N PHE A 10 -30.62 21.93 28.41
CA PHE A 10 -29.47 21.16 28.86
C PHE A 10 -28.16 21.91 28.55
N PHE A 11 -27.99 22.43 27.34
CA PHE A 11 -26.79 23.19 26.95
C PHE A 11 -26.63 24.50 27.71
N THR A 12 -27.73 25.20 28.01
CA THR A 12 -27.68 26.45 28.80
C THR A 12 -27.27 26.21 30.25
N LYS A 13 -27.68 25.08 30.85
CA LYS A 13 -27.21 24.66 32.19
C LYS A 13 -25.74 24.23 32.17
N LEU A 14 -25.33 23.47 31.16
CA LEU A 14 -23.93 23.06 30.98
C LEU A 14 -23.01 24.28 30.81
N TRP A 15 -23.44 25.25 29.99
CA TRP A 15 -22.71 26.49 29.76
C TRP A 15 -22.57 27.35 31.03
N ARG A 16 -23.64 27.44 31.83
CA ARG A 16 -23.59 28.18 33.10
C ARG A 16 -22.70 27.49 34.13
N TRP A 17 -22.73 26.15 34.18
CA TRP A 17 -21.84 25.35 35.03
C TRP A 17 -20.36 25.53 34.64
N ILE A 18 -20.05 25.51 33.34
CA ILE A 18 -18.69 25.81 32.83
C ILE A 18 -18.24 27.22 33.25
N LYS A 19 -19.14 28.21 33.17
CA LYS A 19 -18.81 29.61 33.50
C LYS A 19 -18.57 29.86 34.99
N GLU A 20 -19.28 29.13 35.86
CA GLU A 20 -19.21 29.31 37.32
C GLU A 20 -18.06 28.50 37.96
N THR A 21 -17.40 27.62 37.21
CA THR A 21 -16.35 26.73 37.71
C THR A 21 -14.96 27.22 37.29
N ALA A 22 -14.33 28.06 38.13
CA ALA A 22 -13.08 28.75 37.82
C ALA A 22 -11.88 27.84 37.45
N TRP A 23 -11.85 26.59 37.92
CA TRP A 23 -10.80 25.62 37.58
C TRP A 23 -11.01 24.92 36.23
N VAL A 24 -12.22 24.98 35.67
CA VAL A 24 -12.54 24.42 34.36
C VAL A 24 -12.05 25.36 33.25
N GLN A 25 -11.95 26.67 33.51
CA GLN A 25 -11.51 27.66 32.51
C GLN A 25 -10.10 27.39 31.94
N PRO A 26 -9.05 27.11 32.74
CA PRO A 26 -7.74 26.72 32.22
C PRO A 26 -7.80 25.40 31.42
N LEU A 27 -8.59 24.43 31.90
CA LEU A 27 -8.70 23.10 31.30
C LEU A 27 -9.41 23.14 29.94
N LEU A 28 -10.40 24.02 29.80
CA LEU A 28 -11.09 24.28 28.53
C LEU A 28 -10.21 25.02 27.52
N ILE A 29 -9.37 25.95 27.99
CA ILE A 29 -8.38 26.62 27.14
C ILE A 29 -7.35 25.60 26.64
N VAL A 30 -6.83 24.74 27.52
CA VAL A 30 -5.90 23.66 27.14
C VAL A 30 -6.57 22.66 26.20
N GLY A 31 -7.80 22.22 26.49
CA GLY A 31 -8.55 21.31 25.62
C GLY A 31 -8.88 21.90 24.24
N ALA A 32 -9.16 23.20 24.15
CA ALA A 32 -9.35 23.90 22.88
C ALA A 32 -8.03 24.03 22.09
N ILE A 33 -6.90 24.27 22.77
CA ILE A 33 -5.58 24.28 22.12
C ILE A 33 -5.25 22.89 21.58
N PHE A 34 -5.43 21.82 22.37
CA PHE A 34 -5.23 20.45 21.90
C PHE A 34 -6.20 20.07 20.78
N ALA A 35 -7.48 20.47 20.85
CA ALA A 35 -8.43 20.22 19.78
C ALA A 35 -8.04 20.94 18.48
N VAL A 36 -7.51 22.17 18.56
CA VAL A 36 -6.97 22.88 17.38
C VAL A 36 -5.73 22.16 16.84
N ILE A 37 -4.80 21.74 17.70
CA ILE A 37 -3.62 20.95 17.32
C ILE A 37 -4.00 19.60 16.68
N PHE A 38 -5.01 18.90 17.20
CA PHE A 38 -5.50 17.61 16.69
C PHE A 38 -6.49 17.74 15.51
N SER A 39 -7.07 18.92 15.28
CA SER A 39 -7.95 19.20 14.13
C SER A 39 -7.18 19.66 12.89
N ILE A 40 -5.91 20.02 13.05
CA ILE A 40 -4.98 20.07 11.94
C ILE A 40 -4.71 18.60 11.59
N PRO A 41 -5.08 18.09 10.40
CA PRO A 41 -4.56 16.78 9.96
C PRO A 41 -3.05 16.84 10.15
N ARG A 42 -2.44 15.79 10.71
CA ARG A 42 -1.01 15.74 11.03
C ARG A 42 -0.16 16.08 9.79
N ILE A 43 0.04 17.36 9.54
CA ILE A 43 1.11 17.89 8.71
C ILE A 43 2.33 17.94 9.64
N THR A 44 2.73 16.78 10.14
CA THR A 44 4.07 16.58 10.70
C THR A 44 5.04 16.06 9.63
N GLN A 45 4.60 15.91 8.38
CA GLN A 45 5.46 15.69 7.20
C GLN A 45 6.04 16.97 6.57
N TRP A 46 5.51 18.16 6.89
CA TRP A 46 5.98 19.39 6.22
C TRP A 46 7.41 19.79 6.59
N VAL A 47 7.91 19.42 7.78
CA VAL A 47 9.26 19.79 8.24
C VAL A 47 10.37 18.94 7.59
N GLN A 48 10.05 17.79 6.97
CA GLN A 48 10.98 17.07 6.08
C GLN A 48 10.84 17.48 4.60
N SER A 49 9.79 18.22 4.23
CA SER A 49 9.46 18.51 2.82
C SER A 49 10.22 19.67 2.16
N TRP A 50 11.26 20.21 2.80
CA TRP A 50 12.09 21.27 2.22
C TRP A 50 13.29 20.64 1.50
N GLY A 51 13.01 19.96 0.39
CA GLY A 51 14.02 19.32 -0.46
C GLY A 51 13.45 18.34 -1.48
N LEU A 52 12.25 17.81 -1.25
CA LEU A 52 11.66 16.75 -2.07
C LEU A 52 11.10 17.24 -3.41
N GLY A 53 11.35 16.50 -4.48
CA GLY A 53 10.74 16.68 -5.80
C GLY A 53 9.22 16.50 -5.77
N SER A 54 8.52 16.94 -6.83
CA SER A 54 7.05 16.80 -6.91
C SER A 54 6.59 15.35 -6.88
N ALA A 55 7.39 14.43 -7.43
CA ALA A 55 7.10 13.01 -7.44
C ALA A 55 7.16 12.40 -6.03
N SER A 56 8.21 12.68 -5.27
CA SER A 56 8.36 12.18 -3.90
C SER A 56 7.23 12.70 -3.00
N ARG A 57 6.72 13.92 -3.21
CA ARG A 57 5.52 14.41 -2.51
C ARG A 57 4.27 13.61 -2.86
N TYR A 58 4.05 13.30 -4.15
CA TYR A 58 2.89 12.49 -4.56
C TYR A 58 2.88 11.13 -3.88
N TYR A 59 4.02 10.44 -3.85
CA TYR A 59 4.12 9.15 -3.17
C TYR A 59 3.99 9.26 -1.65
N ALA A 60 4.57 10.31 -1.04
CA ALA A 60 4.49 10.52 0.41
C ALA A 60 3.07 10.66 0.96
N ASP A 61 2.09 11.06 0.14
CA ASP A 61 0.67 11.11 0.50
C ASP A 61 0.06 9.70 0.73
N TYR A 62 0.73 8.64 0.25
CA TYR A 62 0.32 7.23 0.37
C TYR A 62 1.32 6.38 1.17
N GLN A 63 2.30 7.02 1.81
CA GLN A 63 3.39 6.33 2.49
C GLN A 63 2.91 5.52 3.70
N LEU A 64 3.27 4.24 3.70
CA LEU A 64 3.31 3.39 4.87
C LEU A 64 4.69 3.48 5.49
N ARG A 65 4.75 3.85 6.77
CA ARG A 65 5.99 4.10 7.49
C ARG A 65 6.74 2.83 7.84
N LEU A 66 8.07 2.89 7.69
CA LEU A 66 9.07 1.98 8.26
C LEU A 66 9.64 2.49 9.59
N GLU A 67 9.11 3.57 10.14
CA GLU A 67 9.58 4.14 11.40
C GLU A 67 9.45 3.12 12.54
N GLY A 68 10.57 2.84 13.22
CA GLY A 68 10.65 1.85 14.29
C GLY A 68 10.89 0.41 13.81
N GLU A 69 11.22 0.20 12.53
CA GLU A 69 11.48 -1.12 11.97
C GLU A 69 12.61 -1.85 12.72
N THR A 70 12.43 -3.14 13.00
CA THR A 70 13.37 -3.95 13.78
C THR A 70 13.82 -5.18 12.99
N ASN A 71 14.94 -5.77 13.39
CA ASN A 71 15.41 -7.04 12.82
C ASN A 71 14.76 -8.27 13.48
N ASN A 72 13.77 -8.08 14.38
CA ASN A 72 13.06 -9.20 14.98
C ASN A 72 12.00 -9.70 13.99
N ILE A 73 12.19 -10.92 13.50
CA ILE A 73 11.33 -11.55 12.50
C ILE A 73 9.89 -11.80 12.96
N ASP A 74 9.65 -11.82 14.28
CA ASP A 74 8.35 -12.08 14.88
C ASP A 74 7.58 -10.79 15.25
N GLU A 75 8.18 -9.62 15.06
CA GLU A 75 7.59 -8.33 15.46
C GLU A 75 7.14 -7.50 14.25
N PHE A 76 5.82 -7.40 14.04
CA PHE A 76 5.20 -6.66 12.94
C PHE A 76 4.61 -5.33 13.42
N ASN A 77 5.48 -4.35 13.66
CA ASN A 77 5.13 -3.13 14.39
C ASN A 77 4.89 -1.91 13.48
N THR A 78 5.52 -1.88 12.30
CA THR A 78 5.44 -0.75 11.38
C THR A 78 4.17 -0.79 10.52
N GLU A 79 3.83 0.30 9.83
CA GLU A 79 2.68 0.28 8.91
C GLU A 79 2.99 -0.60 7.69
N ALA A 80 4.25 -0.57 7.22
CA ALA A 80 4.75 -1.47 6.18
C ALA A 80 4.69 -2.94 6.61
N ASP A 81 5.13 -3.26 7.84
CA ASP A 81 4.99 -4.62 8.40
C ASP A 81 3.54 -5.09 8.35
N GLN A 82 2.61 -4.24 8.80
CA GLN A 82 1.21 -4.62 8.92
C GLN A 82 0.53 -4.85 7.56
N VAL A 83 0.91 -4.12 6.50
CA VAL A 83 0.35 -4.38 5.17
C VAL A 83 0.94 -5.66 4.59
N THR A 84 2.25 -5.82 4.68
CA THR A 84 2.95 -6.94 4.04
C THR A 84 2.67 -8.25 4.75
N LYS A 85 2.55 -8.24 6.07
CA LYS A 85 2.07 -9.41 6.84
C LYS A 85 0.64 -9.79 6.47
N ALA A 86 -0.24 -8.80 6.29
CA ALA A 86 -1.61 -9.09 5.87
C ALA A 86 -1.66 -9.64 4.44
N ILE A 87 -0.81 -9.14 3.53
CA ILE A 87 -0.68 -9.71 2.20
C ILE A 87 -0.13 -11.14 2.28
N LEU A 88 0.93 -11.39 3.05
CA LEU A 88 1.51 -12.72 3.24
C LEU A 88 0.46 -13.73 3.74
N ASP A 89 -0.27 -13.38 4.80
CA ASP A 89 -1.25 -14.27 5.43
C ASP A 89 -2.41 -14.63 4.50
N TRP A 90 -2.77 -13.72 3.58
CA TRP A 90 -3.99 -13.83 2.78
C TRP A 90 -3.74 -14.00 1.29
N SER A 91 -2.50 -14.07 0.80
CA SER A 91 -2.22 -14.32 -0.63
C SER A 91 -2.46 -15.75 -1.09
N ASP A 92 -2.88 -16.64 -0.18
CA ASP A 92 -3.16 -18.05 -0.45
C ASP A 92 -2.07 -18.74 -1.30
N PHE A 93 -0.79 -18.50 -0.98
CA PHE A 93 0.35 -19.04 -1.73
C PHE A 93 0.28 -20.57 -1.91
N ASP A 94 -0.24 -21.26 -0.89
CA ASP A 94 -0.39 -22.72 -0.85
C ASP A 94 -1.71 -23.25 -1.46
N ASN A 95 -2.59 -22.40 -1.98
CA ASN A 95 -3.94 -22.78 -2.45
C ASN A 95 -4.73 -23.58 -1.41
N GLN A 96 -4.78 -23.08 -0.17
CA GLN A 96 -5.38 -23.78 0.96
C GLN A 96 -6.93 -23.75 0.94
N TYR A 97 -7.54 -22.91 0.09
CA TYR A 97 -8.99 -22.78 -0.01
C TYR A 97 -9.54 -23.32 -1.34
N ASP A 98 -10.59 -24.14 -1.26
CA ASP A 98 -11.26 -24.70 -2.44
C ASP A 98 -12.26 -23.72 -3.08
N THR A 99 -12.80 -22.77 -2.29
CA THR A 99 -13.80 -21.81 -2.74
C THR A 99 -13.53 -20.41 -2.20
N TYR A 100 -13.88 -19.40 -2.98
CA TYR A 100 -13.77 -17.99 -2.55
C TYR A 100 -14.60 -17.71 -1.29
N ALA A 101 -15.74 -18.37 -1.10
CA ALA A 101 -16.57 -18.21 0.09
C ALA A 101 -15.85 -18.69 1.36
N ASP A 102 -15.08 -19.78 1.28
CA ASP A 102 -14.30 -20.28 2.42
C ASP A 102 -13.10 -19.37 2.71
N TYR A 103 -12.43 -18.88 1.66
CA TYR A 103 -11.36 -17.89 1.75
C TYR A 103 -11.83 -16.60 2.44
N LEU A 104 -12.94 -16.01 1.96
CA LEU A 104 -13.51 -14.79 2.52
C LEU A 104 -13.96 -15.00 3.97
N ALA A 105 -14.62 -16.12 4.28
CA ALA A 105 -15.08 -16.41 5.64
C ALA A 105 -13.92 -16.58 6.64
N ALA A 106 -12.77 -17.08 6.18
CA ALA A 106 -11.56 -17.15 7.01
C ALA A 106 -10.97 -15.75 7.25
N MET A 107 -10.93 -14.92 6.21
CA MET A 107 -10.42 -13.54 6.30
C MET A 107 -11.27 -12.65 7.19
N GLU A 108 -12.60 -12.79 7.15
CA GLU A 108 -13.54 -12.05 8.03
C GLU A 108 -13.36 -12.39 9.51
N GLN A 109 -12.78 -13.55 9.84
CA GLN A 109 -12.50 -13.98 11.21
C GLN A 109 -11.10 -13.58 11.70
N ALA A 110 -10.28 -13.01 10.82
CA ALA A 110 -8.94 -12.57 11.15
C ALA A 110 -8.96 -11.43 12.17
N GLU A 111 -7.92 -11.33 13.00
CA GLU A 111 -7.74 -10.17 13.87
C GLU A 111 -7.55 -8.88 13.06
N VAL A 112 -6.95 -8.99 11.88
CA VAL A 112 -6.79 -7.91 10.90
C VAL A 112 -7.37 -8.38 9.57
N ASN A 113 -8.50 -7.79 9.17
CA ASN A 113 -9.08 -8.00 7.84
C ASN A 113 -8.42 -7.01 6.84
N PRO A 114 -7.61 -7.48 5.88
CA PRO A 114 -6.95 -6.61 4.91
C PRO A 114 -7.95 -5.87 4.02
N ILE A 115 -9.09 -6.47 3.69
CA ILE A 115 -10.13 -5.84 2.85
C ILE A 115 -10.70 -4.61 3.57
N GLU A 116 -10.99 -4.73 4.86
CA GLU A 116 -11.52 -3.59 5.63
C GLU A 116 -10.47 -2.49 5.83
N LYS A 117 -9.20 -2.87 6.00
CA LYS A 117 -8.12 -1.92 6.34
C LYS A 117 -7.49 -1.24 5.12
N TYR A 118 -7.21 -2.02 4.08
CA TYR A 118 -6.44 -1.56 2.91
C TYR A 118 -7.27 -1.52 1.63
N GLY A 119 -8.41 -2.21 1.60
CA GLY A 119 -9.23 -2.42 0.42
C GLY A 119 -9.05 -3.82 -0.15
N GLU A 120 -10.03 -4.25 -0.94
CA GLU A 120 -10.01 -5.55 -1.62
C GLU A 120 -8.93 -5.63 -2.69
N LYS A 121 -8.63 -4.51 -3.34
CA LYS A 121 -7.68 -4.42 -4.44
C LYS A 121 -6.96 -3.08 -4.41
N PHE A 122 -5.63 -3.09 -4.56
CA PHE A 122 -4.80 -1.90 -4.50
C PHE A 122 -3.41 -2.12 -5.09
N PHE A 123 -2.71 -1.03 -5.40
CA PHE A 123 -1.29 -1.07 -5.73
C PHE A 123 -0.43 -0.91 -4.47
N LEU A 124 0.55 -1.77 -4.26
CA LEU A 124 1.64 -1.56 -3.30
C LEU A 124 2.92 -1.24 -4.06
N ILE A 125 3.50 -0.05 -3.83
CA ILE A 125 4.59 0.45 -4.66
C ILE A 125 5.82 0.78 -3.80
N TYR A 126 6.93 0.12 -4.09
CA TYR A 126 8.23 0.45 -3.52
C TYR A 126 8.85 1.59 -4.34
N VAL A 127 9.19 2.70 -3.69
CA VAL A 127 9.73 3.91 -4.32
C VAL A 127 10.93 4.44 -3.54
N SER A 128 11.70 5.36 -4.12
CA SER A 128 12.76 6.11 -3.44
C SER A 128 12.62 7.59 -3.79
N GLU A 129 13.07 8.47 -2.90
CA GLU A 129 13.09 9.92 -3.12
C GLU A 129 13.94 10.30 -4.33
N ASP A 130 15.09 9.66 -4.50
CA ASP A 130 16.10 9.91 -5.54
C ASP A 130 16.04 8.85 -6.66
N CYS A 131 14.88 8.74 -7.32
CA CYS A 131 14.62 7.71 -8.33
C CYS A 131 14.04 8.31 -9.62
N ASP A 132 14.87 8.45 -10.67
CA ASP A 132 14.46 8.96 -12.00
C ASP A 132 13.26 8.21 -12.56
N ASN A 133 13.26 6.88 -12.46
CA ASN A 133 12.15 6.05 -12.94
C ASN A 133 10.85 6.34 -12.17
N CYS A 134 10.95 6.61 -10.87
CA CYS A 134 9.82 6.99 -10.02
C CYS A 134 9.27 8.37 -10.41
N GLU A 135 10.14 9.32 -10.80
CA GLU A 135 9.72 10.61 -11.36
C GLU A 135 8.98 10.44 -12.70
N THR A 136 9.47 9.56 -13.59
CA THR A 136 8.81 9.33 -14.88
C THR A 136 7.52 8.50 -14.78
N MET A 137 7.34 7.77 -13.68
CA MET A 137 6.15 6.96 -13.40
C MET A 137 5.04 7.79 -12.75
N GLN A 138 5.37 8.77 -11.90
CA GLN A 138 4.38 9.52 -11.13
C GLN A 138 3.27 10.14 -11.99
N PRO A 139 3.55 10.79 -13.13
CA PRO A 139 2.50 11.38 -13.97
C PRO A 139 1.51 10.34 -14.52
N ALA A 140 1.92 9.08 -14.67
CA ALA A 140 1.05 8.00 -15.12
C ALA A 140 0.06 7.58 -14.02
N LEU A 141 0.55 7.39 -12.79
CA LEU A 141 -0.29 7.10 -11.63
C LEU A 141 -1.29 8.23 -11.35
N GLU A 142 -0.85 9.48 -11.43
CA GLU A 142 -1.74 10.63 -11.29
C GLU A 142 -2.76 10.72 -12.43
N THR A 143 -2.38 10.36 -13.67
CA THR A 143 -3.30 10.30 -14.81
C THR A 143 -4.36 9.22 -14.61
N LEU A 144 -3.94 8.03 -14.20
CA LEU A 144 -4.81 6.90 -13.87
C LEU A 144 -5.79 7.27 -12.76
N GLN A 145 -5.29 7.78 -11.64
CA GLN A 145 -6.09 8.18 -10.49
C GLN A 145 -7.13 9.24 -10.83
N ASN A 146 -6.72 10.31 -11.54
CA ASN A 146 -7.63 11.39 -11.92
C ASN A 146 -8.68 10.92 -12.94
N GLY A 147 -8.34 9.92 -13.76
CA GLY A 147 -9.20 9.32 -14.75
C GLY A 147 -10.07 8.17 -14.25
N TRP A 148 -9.91 7.74 -13.00
CA TRP A 148 -10.45 6.49 -12.48
C TRP A 148 -11.97 6.37 -12.55
N ASN A 149 -12.69 7.47 -12.41
CA ASN A 149 -14.15 7.50 -12.53
C ASN A 149 -14.61 7.99 -13.92
N GLY A 150 -13.78 7.83 -14.94
CA GLY A 150 -13.97 8.39 -16.27
C GLY A 150 -13.21 7.62 -17.34
N ASN A 151 -12.21 8.24 -17.94
CA ASN A 151 -11.50 7.68 -19.09
C ASN A 151 -10.61 6.46 -18.75
N TYR A 152 -10.36 6.23 -17.45
CA TYR A 152 -9.61 5.10 -16.93
C TYR A 152 -10.45 4.30 -15.93
N ALA A 153 -11.73 4.06 -16.25
CA ALA A 153 -12.61 3.28 -15.38
C ALA A 153 -12.17 1.81 -15.32
N PRO A 154 -12.00 1.23 -14.11
CA PRO A 154 -11.69 -0.19 -13.98
C PRO A 154 -12.90 -1.04 -14.37
N SER A 155 -12.65 -2.26 -14.84
CA SER A 155 -13.71 -3.19 -15.25
C SER A 155 -14.58 -3.69 -14.09
N ASP A 156 -14.07 -3.58 -12.87
CA ASP A 156 -14.70 -4.07 -11.65
C ASP A 156 -15.36 -2.99 -10.78
N ASP A 157 -15.39 -1.73 -11.28
CA ASP A 157 -15.95 -0.57 -10.57
C ASP A 157 -15.35 -0.28 -9.17
N ARG A 158 -14.23 -0.93 -8.81
CA ARG A 158 -13.58 -0.75 -7.50
C ARG A 158 -12.90 0.62 -7.40
N PRO A 159 -12.80 1.23 -6.21
CA PRO A 159 -12.13 2.51 -6.06
C PRO A 159 -10.60 2.37 -6.25
N PHE A 160 -9.97 3.42 -6.77
CA PHE A 160 -8.52 3.50 -6.83
C PHE A 160 -7.94 3.48 -5.42
N ALA A 161 -7.00 2.57 -5.19
CA ALA A 161 -6.27 2.47 -3.93
C ALA A 161 -4.79 2.19 -4.21
N MET A 162 -3.92 2.90 -3.52
CA MET A 162 -2.48 2.68 -3.57
C MET A 162 -1.83 2.96 -2.22
N TYR A 163 -0.75 2.25 -1.96
CA TYR A 163 0.13 2.45 -0.81
C TYR A 163 1.58 2.43 -1.29
N THR A 164 2.44 3.19 -0.63
CA THR A 164 3.85 3.26 -1.01
C THR A 164 4.76 2.95 0.16
N ILE A 165 5.86 2.26 -0.07
CA ILE A 165 6.94 2.07 0.89
C ILE A 165 8.19 2.72 0.31
N PHE A 166 8.79 3.65 1.06
CA PHE A 166 10.02 4.31 0.64
C PHE A 166 11.22 3.46 1.02
N THR A 167 11.98 2.99 0.03
CA THR A 167 13.15 2.11 0.23
C THR A 167 14.33 2.84 0.87
N ASP A 168 14.30 4.17 0.87
CA ASP A 168 15.28 5.07 1.45
C ASP A 168 14.75 5.85 2.67
N GLU A 169 13.59 5.45 3.22
CA GLU A 169 13.08 6.05 4.46
C GLU A 169 14.08 5.89 5.60
N SER A 170 14.46 7.02 6.20
CA SER A 170 15.22 7.05 7.45
C SER A 170 14.29 6.82 8.65
N SER A 171 14.71 5.99 9.59
CA SER A 171 14.02 5.72 10.86
C SER A 171 14.83 6.19 12.07
N THR A 172 14.17 6.57 13.16
CA THR A 172 14.87 7.05 14.37
C THR A 172 15.76 6.02 15.05
N ASN A 173 15.55 4.73 14.76
CA ASN A 173 16.36 3.62 15.27
C ASN A 173 17.43 3.12 14.28
N ASP A 174 17.66 3.82 13.17
CA ASP A 174 18.75 3.49 12.24
C ASP A 174 20.14 3.69 12.86
N ASP A 175 20.24 4.55 13.88
CA ASP A 175 21.48 4.83 14.60
C ASP A 175 21.68 3.94 15.87
N ASP A 176 20.76 3.04 16.20
CA ASP A 176 20.62 2.53 17.58
C ASP A 176 21.54 1.36 17.97
N TYR A 177 22.20 0.59 17.06
CA TYR A 177 23.08 -0.52 17.51
C TYR A 177 24.27 -0.89 16.60
N ASP A 178 25.30 -1.48 17.27
CA ASP A 178 26.53 -2.15 16.80
C ASP A 178 26.32 -3.23 15.71
N LEU A 179 25.86 -2.85 14.53
CA LEU A 179 25.67 -3.77 13.39
C LEU A 179 26.60 -3.34 12.25
N GLU A 180 27.44 -4.28 11.82
CA GLU A 180 28.32 -4.14 10.66
C GLU A 180 27.44 -3.83 9.42
N ASP A 181 27.71 -2.67 8.81
CA ASP A 181 27.18 -2.11 7.55
C ASP A 181 25.65 -2.22 7.27
N ASP A 182 25.05 -1.07 6.94
CA ASP A 182 23.87 -0.95 6.07
C ASP A 182 22.47 -1.39 6.54
N GLN A 183 22.21 -1.60 7.83
CA GLN A 183 20.83 -1.90 8.26
C GLN A 183 19.98 -0.63 8.38
N ARG A 184 19.65 0.04 7.27
CA ARG A 184 18.54 1.00 7.22
C ARG A 184 17.21 0.30 7.49
N ALA A 185 16.18 1.06 7.87
CA ALA A 185 14.84 0.51 8.12
C ALA A 185 14.34 -0.40 6.98
N PHE A 186 14.51 0.00 5.73
CA PHE A 186 14.10 -0.82 4.59
C PHE A 186 14.86 -2.15 4.49
N VAL A 187 16.15 -2.20 4.80
CA VAL A 187 16.94 -3.44 4.78
C VAL A 187 16.43 -4.39 5.86
N ARG A 188 16.16 -3.89 7.08
CA ARG A 188 15.57 -4.70 8.16
C ARG A 188 14.19 -5.25 7.78
N TYR A 189 13.35 -4.43 7.15
CA TYR A 189 12.06 -4.85 6.59
C TYR A 189 12.23 -5.93 5.52
N LEU A 190 13.16 -5.73 4.59
CA LEU A 190 13.40 -6.63 3.47
C LEU A 190 13.88 -8.00 3.97
N ASP A 191 14.86 -8.01 4.87
CA ASP A 191 15.38 -9.22 5.53
C ASP A 191 14.27 -9.94 6.31
N LYS A 192 13.46 -9.20 7.08
CA LYS A 192 12.34 -9.78 7.83
C LYS A 192 11.36 -10.52 6.93
N PHE A 193 10.95 -9.92 5.82
CA PHE A 193 9.98 -10.53 4.92
C PHE A 193 10.60 -11.55 3.97
N ALA A 194 11.91 -11.53 3.77
CA ALA A 194 12.65 -12.64 3.18
C ALA A 194 12.62 -13.87 4.10
N ASP A 195 12.91 -13.68 5.40
CA ASP A 195 12.90 -14.75 6.40
C ASP A 195 11.49 -15.30 6.73
N ASN A 196 10.46 -14.50 6.45
CA ASN A 196 9.05 -14.92 6.54
C ASN A 196 8.48 -15.42 5.19
N ASP A 197 9.35 -15.73 4.22
CA ASP A 197 9.02 -16.31 2.91
C ASP A 197 8.12 -15.45 2.00
N PHE A 198 7.82 -14.20 2.34
CA PHE A 198 6.93 -13.37 1.51
C PHE A 198 7.47 -13.17 0.09
N PHE A 199 8.75 -12.81 -0.03
CA PHE A 199 9.36 -12.57 -1.33
C PHE A 199 9.61 -13.85 -2.12
N SER A 200 9.96 -14.96 -1.45
CA SER A 200 10.16 -16.25 -2.10
C SER A 200 8.85 -16.82 -2.63
N GLU A 201 7.76 -16.74 -1.86
CA GLU A 201 6.42 -17.19 -2.28
C GLU A 201 5.82 -16.29 -3.37
N ALA A 202 5.82 -14.97 -3.16
CA ALA A 202 5.31 -14.02 -4.15
C ALA A 202 6.13 -14.07 -5.45
N GLY A 203 7.45 -14.03 -5.33
CA GLY A 203 8.37 -14.09 -6.46
C GLY A 203 8.27 -15.43 -7.20
N GLY A 204 8.25 -16.55 -6.48
CA GLY A 204 8.11 -17.89 -7.04
C GLY A 204 6.83 -18.06 -7.86
N ARG A 205 5.68 -17.65 -7.31
CA ARG A 205 4.39 -17.66 -8.03
C ARG A 205 4.46 -16.84 -9.34
N LEU A 206 5.02 -15.64 -9.27
CA LEU A 206 5.01 -14.72 -10.41
C LEU A 206 6.08 -15.07 -11.45
N ALA A 207 7.20 -15.64 -11.04
CA ALA A 207 8.33 -15.93 -11.92
C ALA A 207 8.01 -17.01 -12.97
N ASP A 208 7.13 -17.95 -12.68
CA ASP A 208 6.79 -19.02 -13.61
C ASP A 208 5.47 -18.75 -14.36
N GLU A 209 4.59 -17.95 -13.78
CA GLU A 209 3.20 -17.90 -14.23
C GLU A 209 2.69 -16.50 -14.59
N ALA A 210 3.37 -15.41 -14.20
CA ALA A 210 2.86 -14.07 -14.44
C ALA A 210 2.77 -13.75 -15.96
N PRO A 211 1.56 -13.47 -16.50
CA PRO A 211 1.37 -13.04 -17.88
C PRO A 211 2.33 -11.91 -18.26
N TYR A 212 2.51 -10.91 -17.39
CA TYR A 212 3.37 -9.78 -17.69
C TYR A 212 4.82 -10.21 -17.95
N LYS A 213 5.38 -11.08 -17.08
CA LYS A 213 6.74 -11.61 -17.26
C LYS A 213 6.88 -12.26 -18.64
N ILE A 214 5.95 -13.13 -18.98
CA ILE A 214 5.97 -13.95 -20.20
C ILE A 214 5.77 -13.06 -21.44
N ASN A 215 4.74 -12.24 -21.45
CA ASN A 215 4.29 -11.50 -22.63
C ASN A 215 5.14 -10.25 -22.89
N ALA A 216 5.55 -9.55 -21.83
CA ALA A 216 6.45 -8.40 -21.96
C ALA A 216 7.94 -8.83 -22.05
N SER A 217 8.23 -10.14 -21.97
CA SER A 217 9.59 -10.69 -22.03
C SER A 217 10.53 -10.01 -21.01
N VAL A 218 10.04 -9.85 -19.78
CA VAL A 218 10.80 -9.24 -18.69
C VAL A 218 11.99 -10.14 -18.35
N GLY A 219 13.15 -9.54 -18.05
CA GLY A 219 14.36 -10.29 -17.72
C GLY A 219 14.21 -11.06 -16.39
N ASP A 220 14.79 -12.26 -16.32
CA ASP A 220 14.74 -13.08 -15.11
C ASP A 220 15.41 -12.40 -13.91
N SER A 221 16.41 -11.55 -14.14
CA SER A 221 17.15 -10.88 -13.06
C SER A 221 16.28 -10.02 -12.16
N ASP A 222 15.25 -9.34 -12.69
CA ASP A 222 14.39 -8.50 -11.86
C ASP A 222 13.52 -9.36 -10.93
N TYR A 223 12.99 -10.48 -11.46
CA TYR A 223 12.25 -11.46 -10.66
C TYR A 223 13.16 -12.17 -9.66
N ASP A 224 14.40 -12.50 -10.03
CA ASP A 224 15.37 -13.13 -9.13
C ASP A 224 15.72 -12.16 -7.98
N ASN A 225 15.99 -10.90 -8.28
CA ASN A 225 16.31 -9.89 -7.26
C ASN A 225 15.12 -9.68 -6.32
N PHE A 226 13.89 -9.68 -6.83
CA PHE A 226 12.68 -9.59 -6.02
C PHE A 226 12.48 -10.84 -5.16
N THR A 227 12.58 -12.04 -5.75
CA THR A 227 12.37 -13.33 -5.06
C THR A 227 13.37 -13.53 -3.93
N ASN A 228 14.63 -13.12 -4.15
CA ASN A 228 15.68 -13.23 -3.14
C ASN A 228 15.73 -12.03 -2.20
N ALA A 229 14.85 -11.04 -2.37
CA ALA A 229 14.85 -9.80 -1.60
C ALA A 229 16.24 -9.13 -1.57
N ASP A 230 16.92 -9.08 -2.72
CA ASP A 230 18.31 -8.62 -2.80
C ASP A 230 18.40 -7.12 -2.55
N HIS A 231 18.79 -6.74 -1.33
CA HIS A 231 18.98 -5.35 -0.91
C HIS A 231 19.88 -4.50 -1.82
N SER A 232 20.83 -5.11 -2.52
CA SER A 232 21.80 -4.41 -3.39
C SER A 232 21.28 -4.22 -4.82
N ALA A 233 20.29 -5.02 -5.21
CA ALA A 233 19.77 -5.07 -6.57
C ALA A 233 18.23 -4.93 -6.65
N PHE A 234 17.57 -4.60 -5.53
CA PHE A 234 16.13 -4.40 -5.46
C PHE A 234 15.70 -3.26 -6.39
N SER A 235 14.87 -3.58 -7.38
CA SER A 235 14.45 -2.61 -8.39
C SER A 235 13.48 -1.58 -7.83
N VAL A 236 13.70 -0.31 -8.14
CA VAL A 236 12.85 0.82 -7.74
C VAL A 236 12.52 1.68 -8.97
N PRO A 237 11.23 1.90 -9.30
CA PRO A 237 10.06 1.43 -8.57
C PRO A 237 9.75 -0.06 -8.82
N THR A 238 9.21 -0.71 -7.79
CA THR A 238 8.55 -2.02 -7.92
C THR A 238 7.08 -1.85 -7.56
N ILE A 239 6.18 -2.26 -8.43
CA ILE A 239 4.72 -2.16 -8.25
C ILE A 239 4.16 -3.56 -8.11
N LEU A 240 3.48 -3.83 -7.01
CA LEU A 240 2.66 -5.02 -6.83
C LEU A 240 1.19 -4.66 -7.02
N LEU A 241 0.46 -5.47 -7.77
CA LEU A 241 -0.99 -5.49 -7.70
C LEU A 241 -1.39 -6.48 -6.64
N ILE A 242 -2.07 -5.98 -5.61
CA ILE A 242 -2.70 -6.79 -4.59
C ILE A 242 -4.18 -6.88 -4.90
N ASP A 243 -4.70 -8.09 -5.06
CA ASP A 243 -6.11 -8.34 -5.37
C ASP A 243 -6.64 -9.54 -4.58
N PHE A 244 -7.51 -9.28 -3.59
CA PHE A 244 -8.17 -10.31 -2.77
C PHE A 244 -9.57 -10.66 -3.28
N SER A 245 -9.93 -10.24 -4.49
CA SER A 245 -11.26 -10.42 -5.04
C SER A 245 -11.57 -11.84 -5.49
N GLU A 246 -12.87 -12.11 -5.67
CA GLU A 246 -13.36 -13.33 -6.30
C GLU A 246 -12.79 -13.48 -7.73
N GLU A 247 -12.59 -12.38 -8.46
CA GLU A 247 -11.99 -12.42 -9.79
C GLU A 247 -10.56 -12.97 -9.74
N ALA A 248 -9.71 -12.46 -8.84
CA ALA A 248 -8.34 -12.93 -8.67
C ALA A 248 -8.25 -14.38 -8.18
N PHE A 249 -9.17 -14.78 -7.29
CA PHE A 249 -9.28 -16.16 -6.81
C PHE A 249 -9.62 -17.14 -7.94
N ASN A 250 -10.49 -16.74 -8.87
CA ASN A 250 -10.96 -17.60 -9.96
C ASN A 250 -10.03 -17.61 -11.20
N LEU A 251 -8.91 -16.90 -11.17
CA LEU A 251 -7.91 -16.96 -12.24
C LEU A 251 -7.32 -18.38 -12.38
N HIS A 252 -6.79 -18.72 -13.56
CA HIS A 252 -6.27 -20.06 -13.89
C HIS A 252 -5.21 -20.62 -12.91
N SER A 253 -4.55 -19.76 -12.14
CA SER A 253 -3.57 -20.14 -11.11
C SER A 253 -4.00 -19.84 -9.68
N SER A 254 -5.21 -19.32 -9.45
CA SER A 254 -5.66 -18.69 -8.20
C SER A 254 -4.63 -17.69 -7.64
N ARG A 255 -4.88 -16.40 -7.83
CA ARG A 255 -3.91 -15.36 -7.40
C ARG A 255 -4.49 -14.32 -6.46
N PRO A 256 -5.24 -14.72 -5.41
CA PRO A 256 -5.61 -13.76 -4.39
C PRO A 256 -4.33 -13.22 -3.72
N GLY A 257 -4.37 -11.96 -3.28
CA GLY A 257 -3.20 -11.25 -2.74
C GLY A 257 -2.24 -10.80 -3.81
N VAL A 258 -0.97 -11.23 -3.79
CA VAL A 258 -0.02 -10.78 -4.83
C VAL A 258 -0.36 -11.41 -6.19
N SER A 259 -0.95 -10.61 -7.07
CA SER A 259 -1.45 -11.07 -8.37
C SER A 259 -0.49 -10.77 -9.52
N GLU A 260 0.18 -9.62 -9.49
CA GLU A 260 1.14 -9.19 -10.53
C GLU A 260 2.25 -8.30 -9.94
N VAL A 261 3.40 -8.24 -10.62
CA VAL A 261 4.53 -7.35 -10.29
C VAL A 261 5.10 -6.65 -11.53
N LEU A 262 5.42 -5.37 -11.41
CA LEU A 262 6.14 -4.57 -12.42
C LEU A 262 7.40 -3.94 -11.82
N PHE A 263 8.53 -4.05 -12.52
CA PHE A 263 9.80 -3.41 -12.16
C PHE A 263 9.99 -2.10 -12.95
N GLY A 264 9.04 -1.18 -12.73
CA GLY A 264 8.84 0.01 -13.55
C GLY A 264 7.71 -0.14 -14.56
N VAL A 265 7.32 0.98 -15.18
CA VAL A 265 6.17 1.04 -16.10
C VAL A 265 6.65 1.41 -17.49
N SER A 266 6.47 0.49 -18.43
CA SER A 266 6.78 0.72 -19.85
C SER A 266 5.72 1.59 -20.53
N GLY A 267 6.12 2.31 -21.58
CA GLY A 267 5.26 3.25 -22.30
C GLY A 267 6.01 4.54 -22.65
N ASN A 268 5.67 5.14 -23.79
CA ASN A 268 6.35 6.32 -24.32
C ASN A 268 5.89 7.62 -23.64
N ASP A 269 4.67 7.63 -23.12
CA ASP A 269 4.10 8.76 -22.41
C ASP A 269 3.27 8.32 -21.18
N ARG A 270 2.78 9.31 -20.43
CA ARG A 270 2.01 9.06 -19.21
C ARG A 270 0.70 8.32 -19.44
N ASN A 271 0.08 8.46 -20.62
CA ASN A 271 -1.20 7.82 -20.92
C ASN A 271 -0.97 6.35 -21.23
N GLU A 272 0.04 6.02 -22.06
CA GLU A 272 0.40 4.61 -22.35
C GLU A 272 0.81 3.87 -21.07
N LYS A 273 1.56 4.54 -20.19
CA LYS A 273 1.91 3.99 -18.86
C LYS A 273 0.67 3.81 -17.96
N ALA A 274 -0.27 4.75 -17.98
CA ALA A 274 -1.51 4.65 -17.22
C ALA A 274 -2.41 3.53 -17.77
N ASP A 275 -2.44 3.34 -19.09
CA ASP A 275 -3.14 2.24 -19.75
C ASP A 275 -2.54 0.90 -19.29
N LEU A 276 -1.21 0.76 -19.24
CA LEU A 276 -0.56 -0.45 -18.73
C LEU A 276 -0.95 -0.75 -17.28
N LEU A 277 -0.99 0.26 -16.41
CA LEU A 277 -1.41 0.10 -15.01
C LEU A 277 -2.90 -0.26 -14.88
N LEU A 278 -3.77 0.31 -15.72
CA LEU A 278 -5.19 -0.07 -15.77
C LEU A 278 -5.36 -1.51 -16.29
N GLN A 279 -4.56 -1.90 -17.29
CA GLN A 279 -4.54 -3.25 -17.82
C GLN A 279 -4.07 -4.26 -16.78
N MET A 280 -3.05 -3.91 -15.98
CA MET A 280 -2.62 -4.70 -14.80
C MET A 280 -3.79 -4.89 -13.84
N TRP A 281 -4.46 -3.80 -13.46
CA TRP A 281 -5.62 -3.85 -12.57
C TRP A 281 -6.71 -4.76 -13.10
N ASN A 282 -7.09 -4.62 -14.38
CA ASN A 282 -8.28 -5.28 -14.89
C ASN A 282 -8.09 -6.77 -15.21
N HIS A 283 -6.87 -7.32 -15.13
CA HIS A 283 -6.56 -8.71 -15.51
C HIS A 283 -7.14 -9.12 -16.89
N THR A 284 -7.23 -8.19 -17.87
CA THR A 284 -8.09 -8.43 -19.07
C THR A 284 -7.47 -9.39 -20.07
N ASP A 285 -8.31 -10.24 -20.65
CA ASP A 285 -8.02 -11.28 -21.66
C ASP A 285 -8.41 -10.91 -23.12
N GLU A 286 -9.23 -9.88 -23.33
CA GLU A 286 -9.82 -9.62 -24.66
C GLU A 286 -8.90 -8.90 -25.66
N ASP A 287 -7.84 -8.22 -25.20
CA ASP A 287 -6.89 -7.52 -26.05
C ASP A 287 -5.56 -8.30 -26.12
N ALA A 288 -5.31 -8.98 -27.24
CA ALA A 288 -4.06 -9.74 -27.44
C ALA A 288 -2.78 -8.86 -27.48
N ALA A 289 -2.91 -7.53 -27.52
CA ALA A 289 -1.78 -6.62 -27.34
C ALA A 289 -1.52 -6.28 -25.86
N ASN A 290 -2.44 -6.63 -24.96
CA ASN A 290 -2.30 -6.44 -23.52
C ASN A 290 -1.33 -7.49 -22.96
N PRO A 291 -0.22 -7.08 -22.29
CA PRO A 291 0.72 -8.04 -21.72
C PRO A 291 0.13 -8.88 -20.57
N PHE A 292 -1.07 -8.55 -20.06
CA PHE A 292 -1.78 -9.28 -19.02
C PHE A 292 -2.80 -10.31 -19.57
N SER A 293 -3.10 -10.34 -20.87
CA SER A 293 -4.24 -11.09 -21.42
C SER A 293 -4.04 -12.59 -21.61
N ASP A 294 -2.84 -13.02 -21.97
CA ASP A 294 -2.67 -14.35 -22.58
C ASP A 294 -2.41 -15.50 -21.60
N ALA A 295 -2.42 -15.27 -20.27
CA ALA A 295 -2.13 -16.32 -19.28
C ALA A 295 -3.21 -16.55 -18.18
N TYR A 296 -4.35 -15.86 -18.23
CA TYR A 296 -5.48 -16.17 -17.32
C TYR A 296 -6.45 -17.21 -17.86
N VAL A 297 -6.25 -17.70 -19.09
CA VAL A 297 -7.09 -18.74 -19.72
C VAL A 297 -6.24 -19.93 -20.16
N ARG A 298 -6.37 -21.06 -19.45
CA ARG A 298 -6.34 -22.41 -20.06
C ARG A 298 -7.30 -23.37 -19.40
#